data_AF-A0A1W1H529-F1
#
_entry.id   AF-A0A1W1H529-F1
#
_cell.length_a   1.000
_cell.length_b   1.000
_cell.length_c   1.000
_cell.angle_alpha   90.00
_cell.angle_beta   90.00
_cell.angle_gamma   90.00
#
_symmetry.space_group_name_H-M   'P 1'
#
loop_
_entity.id
_entity.type
_entity.pdbx_description
1 polymer ?
#
loop_
_entity_poly.entity_id
_entity_poly.type
_entity_poly.pdbx_seq_one_letter_code
_entity_poly.pdbx_strand_id
1 'polypeptide(L)'
;MKKLIAGTIMICAILLFTSCAGLRVQDNPGASFQIKNVVDQTPPLKVGDPVVVTVTADRDCYLHVYYLSGSGNIRQIFPDNRMSGNMIRGGTKTVIPPYGSNYMLTLMHPPVQESILSVATLEPLNPIPQHYMDYSGVIPRIKMSHRQFDRRIAKSLEKILPTTWAVDRTYFTYGP
;
A
#
# COMPACT_ATOMS: atom_id res chain seq x y z
N MET A 1 -6.91 -62.92 -17.41
CA MET A 1 -6.84 -62.08 -16.20
C MET A 1 -6.44 -60.67 -16.62
N LYS A 2 -7.41 -59.76 -16.75
CA LYS A 2 -7.22 -58.39 -17.23
C LYS A 2 -6.86 -57.49 -16.02
N LYS A 3 -5.71 -56.82 -16.04
CA LYS A 3 -5.35 -55.79 -15.04
C LYS A 3 -5.85 -54.43 -15.55
N LEU A 4 -6.82 -53.83 -14.85
CA LEU A 4 -7.18 -52.43 -15.02
C LEU A 4 -6.28 -51.59 -14.11
N ILE A 5 -5.56 -50.63 -14.69
CA ILE A 5 -4.81 -49.60 -13.96
C ILE A 5 -5.74 -48.39 -13.87
N ALA A 6 -6.27 -48.11 -12.68
CA ALA A 6 -7.01 -46.89 -12.41
C ALA A 6 -6.00 -45.77 -12.13
N GLY A 7 -5.78 -44.90 -13.12
CA GLY A 7 -5.03 -43.67 -12.97
C GLY A 7 -5.91 -42.60 -12.30
N THR A 8 -5.52 -42.19 -11.10
CA THR A 8 -6.12 -41.04 -10.40
C THR A 8 -5.73 -39.76 -11.12
N ILE A 9 -6.66 -39.21 -11.89
CA ILE A 9 -6.56 -37.88 -12.48
C ILE A 9 -6.74 -36.88 -11.34
N MET A 10 -5.65 -36.26 -10.91
CA MET A 10 -5.65 -35.12 -10.00
C MET A 10 -6.21 -33.91 -10.76
N ILE A 11 -7.54 -33.74 -10.67
CA ILE A 11 -8.23 -32.55 -11.18
C ILE A 11 -7.83 -31.40 -10.24
N CYS A 12 -6.95 -30.53 -10.74
CA CYS A 12 -6.59 -29.28 -10.11
C CYS A 12 -7.82 -28.36 -10.12
N ALA A 13 -8.50 -28.26 -8.98
CA ALA A 13 -9.62 -27.37 -8.79
C ALA A 13 -9.11 -25.92 -8.81
N ILE A 14 -9.16 -25.28 -9.98
CA ILE A 14 -9.06 -23.84 -10.11
C ILE A 14 -10.35 -23.27 -9.50
N LEU A 15 -10.28 -22.90 -8.23
CA LEU A 15 -11.33 -22.14 -7.57
C LEU A 15 -11.41 -20.76 -8.23
N LEU A 16 -12.36 -20.58 -9.13
CA LEU A 16 -12.83 -19.29 -9.59
C LEU A 16 -13.52 -18.58 -8.43
N PHE A 17 -12.74 -17.85 -7.62
CA PHE A 17 -13.29 -16.84 -6.72
C PHE A 17 -13.74 -15.63 -7.56
N THR A 18 -14.95 -15.70 -8.10
CA THR A 18 -15.70 -14.52 -8.55
C THR A 18 -16.19 -13.73 -7.34
N SER A 19 -15.26 -13.16 -6.58
CA SER A 19 -15.60 -12.13 -5.61
C SER A 19 -15.85 -10.84 -6.38
N CYS A 20 -17.14 -10.48 -6.51
CA CYS A 20 -17.57 -9.17 -6.96
C CYS A 20 -17.34 -8.08 -5.86
N ALA A 21 -16.51 -8.36 -4.85
CA ALA A 21 -16.04 -7.35 -3.92
C ALA A 21 -15.17 -6.38 -4.69
N GLY A 22 -15.63 -5.13 -4.81
CA GLY A 22 -14.97 -4.09 -5.58
C GLY A 22 -13.47 -4.12 -5.37
N LEU A 23 -12.74 -4.22 -6.48
CA LEU A 23 -11.30 -4.44 -6.59
C LEU A 23 -10.54 -3.70 -5.47
N ARG A 24 -10.31 -4.39 -4.34
CA ARG A 24 -9.41 -3.90 -3.29
C ARG A 24 -8.03 -4.29 -3.76
N VAL A 25 -7.11 -3.34 -3.75
CA VAL A 25 -5.69 -3.62 -3.93
C VAL A 25 -5.26 -4.39 -2.68
N GLN A 26 -5.46 -5.70 -2.69
CA GLN A 26 -5.16 -6.62 -1.62
C GLN A 26 -4.39 -7.78 -2.24
N ASP A 27 -3.09 -7.72 -2.01
CA ASP A 27 -2.08 -8.73 -2.27
C ASP A 27 -1.84 -9.08 -3.74
N ASN A 28 -0.59 -9.48 -4.01
CA ASN A 28 -0.16 -9.96 -5.31
C ASN A 28 0.50 -11.32 -5.15
N PRO A 29 -0.23 -12.43 -5.33
CA PRO A 29 0.34 -13.77 -5.19
C PRO A 29 1.41 -14.06 -6.25
N GLY A 30 1.47 -13.27 -7.34
CA GLY A 30 2.50 -13.38 -8.37
C GLY A 30 3.78 -12.60 -8.08
N ALA A 31 3.85 -11.82 -6.99
CA ALA A 31 5.02 -10.99 -6.67
C ALA A 31 6.27 -11.85 -6.43
N SER A 32 7.41 -11.41 -6.97
CA SER A 32 8.71 -12.07 -6.74
C SER A 32 9.42 -11.60 -5.46
N PHE A 33 8.75 -10.77 -4.66
CA PHE A 33 9.31 -10.06 -3.52
C PHE A 33 8.18 -9.64 -2.56
N GLN A 34 8.52 -9.30 -1.33
CA GLN A 34 7.56 -8.95 -0.29
C GLN A 34 7.79 -7.54 0.24
N ILE A 35 6.69 -6.91 0.67
CA ILE A 35 6.69 -5.64 1.39
C ILE A 35 5.86 -5.78 2.65
N LYS A 36 6.29 -5.12 3.72
CA LYS A 36 5.58 -5.07 5.00
C LYS A 36 5.60 -3.65 5.57
N ASN A 37 4.44 -3.21 6.01
CA ASN A 37 4.22 -1.99 6.76
C ASN A 37 3.96 -2.33 8.22
N VAL A 38 4.46 -1.47 9.11
CA VAL A 38 4.17 -1.49 10.53
C VAL A 38 3.86 -0.06 10.95
N VAL A 39 2.66 0.19 11.45
CA VAL A 39 2.29 1.47 12.06
C VAL A 39 2.69 1.42 13.53
N ASP A 40 3.42 2.42 14.01
CA ASP A 40 3.74 2.53 15.42
C ASP A 40 2.50 2.98 16.21
N GLN A 41 2.07 2.14 17.14
CA GLN A 41 0.92 2.36 18.02
C GLN A 41 1.30 2.16 19.49
N THR A 42 2.58 2.31 19.84
CA THR A 42 3.06 2.18 21.22
C THR A 42 3.70 3.48 21.68
N PRO A 43 3.00 4.31 22.49
CA PRO A 43 1.68 4.09 23.11
C PRO A 43 0.52 4.18 22.09
N PRO A 44 -0.72 3.76 22.48
CA PRO A 44 -1.88 3.87 21.60
C PRO A 44 -2.04 5.30 21.06
N LEU A 45 -2.20 5.40 19.74
CA LEU A 45 -2.36 6.67 19.03
C LEU A 45 -3.61 7.42 19.52
N LYS A 46 -3.51 8.74 19.55
CA LYS A 46 -4.57 9.69 19.88
C LYS A 46 -4.72 10.77 18.82
N VAL A 47 -5.80 11.55 18.93
CA VAL A 47 -5.95 12.76 18.11
C VAL A 47 -4.78 13.70 18.39
N GLY A 48 -4.17 14.24 17.34
CA GLY A 48 -2.97 15.07 17.45
C GLY A 48 -1.65 14.31 17.38
N ASP A 49 -1.65 12.99 17.52
CA ASP A 49 -0.42 12.21 17.46
C ASP A 49 0.13 12.10 16.02
N PRO A 50 1.46 12.10 15.86
CA PRO A 50 2.10 11.79 14.60
C PRO A 50 2.01 10.29 14.30
N VAL A 51 1.61 9.95 13.07
CA VAL A 51 1.63 8.58 12.57
C VAL A 51 3.02 8.29 12.00
N VAL A 52 3.70 7.30 12.57
CA VAL A 52 4.97 6.77 12.07
C VAL A 52 4.74 5.39 11.47
N VAL A 53 5.23 5.20 10.25
CA VAL A 53 5.15 3.96 9.49
C VAL A 53 6.56 3.46 9.23
N THR A 54 6.84 2.22 9.58
CA THR A 54 8.04 1.50 9.13
C THR A 54 7.67 0.60 7.97
N VAL A 55 8.33 0.80 6.83
CA VAL A 55 8.19 -0.06 5.64
C VAL A 55 9.47 -0.86 5.45
N THR A 56 9.34 -2.16 5.21
CA THR A 56 10.45 -3.06 4.87
C THR A 56 10.10 -3.82 3.60
N ALA A 57 11.02 -3.82 2.63
CA ALA A 57 10.97 -4.69 1.46
C ALA A 57 12.17 -5.65 1.48
N ASP A 58 12.04 -6.84 0.92
CA ASP A 58 13.14 -7.81 0.80
C ASP A 58 14.01 -7.58 -0.46
N ARG A 59 13.62 -6.66 -1.33
CA ARG A 59 14.37 -6.22 -2.52
C ARG A 59 14.37 -4.70 -2.67
N ASP A 60 15.40 -4.18 -3.35
CA ASP A 60 15.44 -2.79 -3.79
C ASP A 60 14.21 -2.50 -4.66
N CYS A 61 13.48 -1.43 -4.35
CA CYS A 61 12.24 -1.09 -5.05
C CYS A 61 11.87 0.39 -4.94
N TYR A 62 11.05 0.86 -5.88
CA TYR A 62 10.40 2.15 -5.85
C TYR A 62 9.13 2.07 -5.00
N LEU A 63 9.08 2.86 -3.93
CA LEU A 63 8.04 2.83 -2.91
C LEU A 63 7.12 4.06 -3.00
N HIS A 64 5.83 3.84 -2.97
CA HIS A 64 4.83 4.88 -2.67
C HIS A 64 4.04 4.49 -1.44
N VAL A 65 3.81 5.42 -0.52
CA VAL A 65 3.02 5.19 0.68
C VAL A 65 1.91 6.22 0.77
N TYR A 66 0.71 5.71 1.00
CA TYR A 66 -0.53 6.48 1.06
C TYR A 66 -1.21 6.27 2.40
N TYR A 67 -1.70 7.36 2.96
CA TYR A 67 -2.66 7.35 4.05
C TYR A 67 -4.06 7.50 3.50
N LEU A 68 -4.94 6.57 3.86
CA LEU A 68 -6.35 6.59 3.50
C LEU A 68 -7.14 6.77 4.79
N SER A 69 -7.76 7.94 4.90
CA SER A 69 -8.56 8.26 6.06
C SER A 69 -9.93 7.59 5.99
N GLY A 70 -10.45 7.07 7.10
CA GLY A 70 -11.82 6.58 7.20
C GLY A 70 -12.88 7.63 6.83
N SER A 71 -12.55 8.92 6.88
CA SER A 71 -13.41 10.01 6.39
C SER A 71 -13.39 10.19 4.86
N GLY A 72 -12.64 9.37 4.11
CA GLY A 72 -12.49 9.42 2.65
C GLY A 72 -11.35 10.29 2.13
N ASN A 73 -10.54 10.91 3.01
CA ASN A 73 -9.39 11.72 2.59
C ASN A 73 -8.18 10.84 2.29
N ILE A 74 -7.49 11.10 1.19
CA ILE A 74 -6.29 10.36 0.79
C ILE A 74 -5.10 11.31 0.74
N ARG A 75 -3.98 10.91 1.34
CA ARG A 75 -2.72 11.65 1.33
C ARG A 75 -1.57 10.77 0.86
N GLN A 76 -0.65 11.31 0.07
CA GLN A 76 0.60 10.63 -0.23
C GLN A 76 1.64 11.05 0.81
N ILE A 77 2.05 10.12 1.67
CA ILE A 77 3.04 10.37 2.73
C ILE A 77 4.48 10.07 2.28
N PHE A 78 4.64 9.27 1.21
CA PHE A 78 5.92 9.00 0.58
C PHE A 78 5.75 8.68 -0.92
N PRO A 79 6.64 9.14 -1.82
CA PRO A 79 7.70 10.12 -1.57
C PRO A 79 7.13 11.51 -1.23
N ASP A 80 7.91 12.28 -0.49
CA ASP A 80 7.68 13.72 -0.28
C ASP A 80 8.45 14.53 -1.34
N ASN A 81 7.94 15.71 -1.73
CA ASN A 81 8.55 16.57 -2.74
C ASN A 81 9.93 17.15 -2.30
N ARG A 82 10.29 16.97 -1.03
CA ARG A 82 11.56 17.39 -0.42
C ARG A 82 12.65 16.30 -0.47
N MET A 83 12.28 15.04 -0.73
CA MET A 83 13.24 13.94 -0.86
C MET A 83 13.54 13.65 -2.33
N SER A 84 14.80 13.33 -2.64
CA SER A 84 15.31 13.17 -4.01
C SER A 84 14.93 11.85 -4.69
N GLY A 85 13.86 11.18 -4.27
CA GLY A 85 13.40 9.95 -4.89
C GLY A 85 12.55 9.07 -3.99
N ASN A 86 12.13 7.94 -4.56
CA ASN A 86 11.29 6.94 -3.92
C ASN A 86 11.91 5.54 -3.90
N MET A 87 13.18 5.39 -4.30
CA MET A 87 13.90 4.12 -4.24
C MET A 87 14.32 3.82 -2.79
N ILE A 88 13.96 2.64 -2.30
CA ILE A 88 14.40 2.11 -1.00
C ILE A 88 15.26 0.86 -1.20
N ARG A 89 16.14 0.57 -0.24
CA ARG A 89 16.99 -0.62 -0.25
C ARG A 89 16.29 -1.82 0.38
N GLY A 90 16.40 -2.97 -0.26
CA GLY A 90 15.97 -4.26 0.28
C GLY A 90 16.66 -4.57 1.60
N GLY A 91 15.96 -5.29 2.48
CA GLY A 91 16.43 -5.66 3.81
C GLY A 91 16.58 -4.50 4.79
N THR A 92 16.26 -3.27 4.40
CA THR A 92 16.40 -2.07 5.25
C THR A 92 15.03 -1.54 5.67
N LYS A 93 14.93 -1.06 6.91
CA LYS A 93 13.74 -0.37 7.42
C LYS A 93 13.71 1.07 6.92
N THR A 94 12.65 1.45 6.21
CA THR A 94 12.37 2.83 5.82
C THR A 94 11.32 3.41 6.77
N VAL A 95 11.69 4.42 7.55
CA VAL A 95 10.79 5.09 8.49
C VAL A 95 10.17 6.32 7.83
N ILE A 96 8.84 6.42 7.87
CA ILE A 96 8.06 7.47 7.22
C ILE A 96 7.08 8.07 8.25
N PRO A 97 7.11 9.40 8.48
CA PRO A 97 8.11 10.31 7.97
C PRO A 97 9.49 10.07 8.64
N PRO A 98 10.63 10.41 8.02
CA PRO A 98 11.94 10.28 8.64
C PRO A 98 12.04 11.07 9.95
N TYR A 99 12.87 10.60 10.88
CA TYR A 99 13.13 11.33 12.13
C TYR A 99 13.64 12.76 11.86
N GLY A 100 13.09 13.75 12.56
CA GLY A 100 13.44 15.16 12.39
C GLY A 100 12.80 15.85 11.19
N SER A 101 11.91 15.17 10.47
CA SER A 101 11.12 15.77 9.40
C SER A 101 10.20 16.90 9.91
N ASN A 102 10.01 17.92 9.09
CA ASN A 102 9.11 19.04 9.34
C ASN A 102 7.68 18.79 8.83
N TYR A 103 7.36 17.56 8.44
CA TYR A 103 6.03 17.14 8.05
C TYR A 103 5.62 15.93 8.88
N MET A 104 4.46 16.00 9.51
CA MET A 104 3.90 14.89 10.25
C MET A 104 2.47 14.63 9.78
N LEU A 105 2.16 13.36 9.57
CA LEU A 105 0.78 12.93 9.39
C LEU A 105 0.14 12.93 10.77
N THR A 106 -0.77 13.86 11.02
CA THR A 106 -1.47 13.98 12.30
C THR A 106 -2.91 13.50 12.18
N LEU A 107 -3.37 12.75 13.18
CA LEU A 107 -4.73 12.26 13.27
C LEU A 107 -5.67 13.39 13.72
N MET A 108 -6.75 13.61 12.97
CA MET A 108 -7.60 14.79 13.14
C MET A 108 -9.01 14.52 13.69
N HIS A 109 -9.56 13.32 13.54
CA HIS A 109 -10.97 13.05 13.85
C HIS A 109 -11.15 11.71 14.59
N PRO A 110 -11.83 11.65 15.76
CA PRO A 110 -12.05 10.41 16.51
C PRO A 110 -12.74 9.28 15.71
N PRO A 111 -12.78 8.06 16.27
CA PRO A 111 -12.29 6.83 15.66
C PRO A 111 -13.04 6.44 14.40
N VAL A 112 -12.35 6.56 13.26
CA VAL A 112 -12.68 5.83 12.04
C VAL A 112 -11.50 4.90 11.72
N GLN A 113 -11.78 3.73 11.16
CA GLN A 113 -10.72 2.83 10.71
C GLN A 113 -9.89 3.52 9.62
N GLU A 114 -8.61 3.76 9.92
CA GLU A 114 -7.64 4.34 8.99
C GLU A 114 -6.86 3.22 8.30
N SER A 115 -6.18 3.54 7.19
CA SER A 115 -5.22 2.61 6.61
C SER A 115 -4.00 3.27 5.98
N ILE A 116 -2.88 2.55 6.03
CA ILE A 116 -1.70 2.82 5.24
C ILE A 116 -1.66 1.81 4.10
N LEU A 117 -1.50 2.28 2.87
CA LEU A 117 -1.20 1.45 1.70
C LEU A 117 0.21 1.77 1.22
N SER A 118 1.06 0.74 1.18
CA SER A 118 2.33 0.82 0.47
C SER A 118 2.25 0.09 -0.86
N VAL A 119 2.79 0.71 -1.90
CA VAL A 119 2.91 0.15 -3.24
C VAL A 119 4.39 0.15 -3.61
N ALA A 120 4.95 -1.03 -3.80
CA ALA A 120 6.33 -1.22 -4.20
C ALA A 120 6.39 -1.78 -5.63
N THR A 121 7.36 -1.27 -6.40
CA THR A 121 7.58 -1.67 -7.79
C THR A 121 9.07 -1.83 -8.07
N LEU A 122 9.46 -2.82 -8.87
CA LEU A 122 10.87 -3.04 -9.26
C LEU A 122 11.32 -2.11 -10.39
N GLU A 123 10.37 -1.50 -11.09
CA GLU A 123 10.60 -0.52 -12.16
C GLU A 123 9.98 0.83 -11.76
N PRO A 124 10.53 1.97 -12.21
CA PRO A 124 9.95 3.28 -11.90
C PRO A 124 8.51 3.37 -12.41
N LEU A 125 7.56 3.55 -11.50
CA LEU A 125 6.15 3.74 -11.81
C LEU A 125 5.61 4.92 -11.01
N ASN A 126 4.92 5.84 -11.69
CA ASN A 126 4.08 6.83 -11.00
C ASN A 126 2.62 6.37 -11.01
N PRO A 127 2.10 5.76 -9.93
CA PRO A 127 0.74 5.27 -9.91
C PRO A 127 -0.30 6.40 -9.79
N ILE A 128 0.07 7.59 -9.28
CA ILE A 128 -0.80 8.76 -9.10
C ILE A 128 -0.21 10.00 -9.81
N PRO A 129 -0.68 10.30 -11.03
CA PRO A 129 -0.26 11.47 -11.79
C PRO A 129 -0.56 12.80 -11.08
N GLN A 130 0.25 13.82 -11.37
CA GLN A 130 0.21 15.12 -10.71
C GLN A 130 -1.15 15.84 -10.79
N HIS A 131 -1.94 15.66 -11.85
CA HIS A 131 -3.24 16.32 -11.97
C HIS A 131 -4.26 15.86 -10.92
N TYR A 132 -4.06 14.67 -10.34
CA TYR A 132 -4.85 14.19 -9.19
C TYR A 132 -4.38 14.74 -7.85
N MET A 133 -3.21 15.37 -7.81
CA MET A 133 -2.61 15.85 -6.58
C MET A 133 -3.06 17.28 -6.29
N ASP A 134 -3.15 17.58 -5.01
CA ASP A 134 -3.35 18.91 -4.43
C ASP A 134 -2.20 19.16 -3.44
N TYR A 135 -1.33 20.11 -3.80
CA TYR A 135 -0.11 20.47 -3.07
C TYR A 135 -0.30 21.72 -2.18
N SER A 136 -1.55 22.17 -1.96
CA SER A 136 -1.83 23.34 -1.13
C SER A 136 -1.48 23.16 0.35
N GLY A 137 -1.38 21.91 0.82
CA GLY A 137 -1.02 21.57 2.20
C GLY A 137 0.39 20.98 2.35
N VAL A 138 0.81 20.78 3.60
CA VAL A 138 2.14 20.22 3.95
C VAL A 138 2.35 18.82 3.35
N ILE A 139 1.32 17.96 3.44
CA ILE A 139 1.28 16.62 2.85
C ILE A 139 0.28 16.64 1.68
N PRO A 140 0.70 16.27 0.45
CA PRO A 140 -0.17 16.30 -0.72
C PRO A 140 -1.44 15.47 -0.54
N ARG A 141 -2.58 16.05 -0.92
CA ARG A 141 -3.88 15.38 -0.93
C ARG A 141 -4.18 14.85 -2.32
N ILE A 142 -4.83 13.69 -2.41
CA ILE A 142 -5.27 13.12 -3.68
C ILE A 142 -6.76 13.44 -3.87
N LYS A 143 -7.09 14.08 -5.00
CA LYS A 143 -8.44 14.54 -5.39
C LYS A 143 -9.27 13.41 -5.99
N MET A 144 -9.53 12.35 -5.21
CA MET A 144 -10.40 11.24 -5.62
C MET A 144 -10.97 10.49 -4.40
N SER A 145 -12.06 9.76 -4.61
CA SER A 145 -12.60 8.81 -3.62
C SER A 145 -11.69 7.58 -3.46
N HIS A 146 -11.82 6.86 -2.33
CA HIS A 146 -11.11 5.59 -2.10
C HIS A 146 -11.33 4.58 -3.23
N ARG A 147 -12.56 4.45 -3.74
CA ARG A 147 -12.87 3.55 -4.86
C ARG A 147 -12.13 3.93 -6.15
N GLN A 148 -12.10 5.23 -6.47
CA GLN A 148 -11.37 5.72 -7.64
C GLN A 148 -9.87 5.53 -7.47
N PHE A 149 -9.36 5.70 -6.25
CA PHE A 149 -7.97 5.46 -5.90
C PHE A 149 -7.57 4.00 -6.06
N ASP A 150 -8.31 3.06 -5.47
CA ASP A 150 -8.01 1.63 -5.59
C ASP A 150 -8.01 1.19 -7.07
N ARG A 151 -9.02 1.63 -7.86
CA ARG A 151 -9.07 1.40 -9.31
C ARG A 151 -7.87 2.01 -10.05
N ARG A 152 -7.43 3.21 -9.64
CA ARG A 152 -6.30 3.91 -10.28
C ARG A 152 -4.98 3.18 -10.02
N ILE A 153 -4.76 2.73 -8.78
CA ILE A 153 -3.59 1.93 -8.40
C ILE A 153 -3.59 0.62 -9.18
N ALA A 154 -4.68 -0.14 -9.16
CA ALA A 154 -4.78 -1.39 -9.91
C ALA A 154 -4.49 -1.21 -11.40
N LYS A 155 -5.12 -0.22 -12.05
CA LYS A 155 -4.88 0.10 -13.47
C LYS A 155 -3.43 0.53 -13.76
N SER A 156 -2.70 1.08 -12.78
CA SER A 156 -1.26 1.36 -12.94
C SER A 156 -0.44 0.07 -12.89
N LEU A 157 -0.76 -0.81 -11.96
CA LEU A 157 -0.02 -2.06 -11.73
C LEU A 157 -0.27 -3.10 -12.83
N GLU A 158 -1.43 -3.09 -13.47
CA GLU A 158 -1.74 -3.91 -14.66
C GLU A 158 -0.81 -3.64 -15.86
N LYS A 159 -0.09 -2.50 -15.87
CA LYS A 159 0.81 -2.13 -16.96
C LYS A 159 2.20 -2.75 -16.85
N ILE A 160 2.52 -3.34 -15.71
CA ILE A 160 3.82 -3.95 -15.41
C ILE A 160 3.63 -5.43 -15.08
N LEU A 161 4.73 -6.20 -15.11
CA LEU A 161 4.66 -7.64 -14.89
C LEU A 161 4.16 -7.96 -13.47
N PRO A 162 3.28 -8.95 -13.28
CA PRO A 162 2.82 -9.37 -11.95
C PRO A 162 3.97 -9.73 -10.99
N THR A 163 5.12 -10.15 -11.49
CA THR A 163 6.29 -10.47 -10.65
C THR A 163 7.03 -9.24 -10.13
N THR A 164 6.70 -8.04 -10.60
CA THR A 164 7.48 -6.80 -10.40
C THR A 164 6.84 -5.79 -9.47
N TRP A 165 5.73 -6.12 -8.81
CA TRP A 165 5.12 -5.25 -7.82
C TRP A 165 4.57 -6.01 -6.61
N ALA A 166 4.55 -5.34 -5.47
CA ALA A 166 3.97 -5.85 -4.23
C ALA A 166 3.24 -4.71 -3.51
N VAL A 167 2.24 -5.06 -2.71
CA VAL A 167 1.46 -4.10 -1.92
C VAL A 167 1.29 -4.66 -0.52
N ASP A 168 1.22 -3.76 0.45
CA ASP A 168 0.77 -4.09 1.79
C ASP A 168 -0.18 -3.00 2.28
N ARG A 169 -1.27 -3.42 2.92
CA ARG A 169 -2.26 -2.51 3.52
C ARG A 169 -2.43 -2.83 4.99
N THR A 170 -2.06 -1.88 5.83
CA THR A 170 -2.22 -1.98 7.29
C THR A 170 -3.36 -1.08 7.74
N TYR A 171 -4.34 -1.67 8.42
CA TYR A 171 -5.42 -0.94 9.07
C TYR A 171 -5.06 -0.65 10.52
N PHE A 172 -5.48 0.51 11.02
CA PHE A 172 -5.27 0.88 12.41
C PHE A 172 -6.39 1.80 12.92
N THR A 173 -6.48 1.92 14.23
CA THR A 173 -7.41 2.79 14.95
C THR A 173 -6.64 3.58 16.01
N TYR A 174 -7.29 4.61 16.55
CA TYR A 174 -6.74 5.51 17.55
C TYR A 174 -7.84 5.94 18.53
N GLY A 175 -7.43 6.27 19.74
CA GLY A 175 -8.29 6.79 20.78
C GLY A 175 -8.54 8.29 20.62
N PRO A 176 -9.48 8.84 21.41
CA PRO A 176 -9.59 10.28 21.62
C PRO A 176 -8.30 10.86 22.22
#